data_AF-A0A364KNM2-F1
#
_entry.id   AF-A0A364KNM2-F1
#
_cell.length_a   1.000
_cell.length_b   1.000
_cell.length_c   1.000
_cell.angle_alpha   90.00
_cell.angle_beta   90.00
_cell.angle_gamma   90.00
#
_symmetry.space_group_name_H-M   'P 1'
#
loop_
_entity.id
_entity.type
_entity.pdbx_description
1 polymer ?
#
loop_
_entity_poly.entity_id
_entity_poly.type
_entity_poly.pdbx_seq_one_letter_code
_entity_poly.pdbx_strand_id
1 'polypeptide(L)'
;MQFWYKEGIRLHHLLNSFATGLTLKSSQRDNNSILICDKSLHPAVGVVYSAQMLLYDMHTCADFDHLSGVGIPEQLEMQKIALEGVRVVCTAVSSFARGIRAGGVGNAGTSPLVINCLYEAAKYHFWYYREVNKPELLHEVNEIILTLQAIAGTWAVADRYLSILNGDEFRPHAMPGESLP
;
A
#
# COMPACT_ATOMS: atom_id res chain seq x y z
N MET A 1 -6.64 7.39 -25.93
CA MET A 1 -5.62 7.60 -24.89
C MET A 1 -6.00 8.71 -23.89
N GLN A 2 -6.34 9.94 -24.32
CA GLN A 2 -6.76 11.02 -23.39
C GLN A 2 -7.94 10.65 -22.47
N PHE A 3 -8.92 9.89 -22.97
CA PHE A 3 -10.04 9.39 -22.18
C PHE A 3 -9.60 8.52 -20.99
N TRP A 4 -8.57 7.68 -21.19
CA TRP A 4 -8.05 6.77 -20.18
C TRP A 4 -7.43 7.52 -18.99
N TYR A 5 -6.63 8.56 -19.26
CA TYR A 5 -6.07 9.40 -18.18
C TYR A 5 -7.15 10.20 -17.44
N LYS A 6 -8.14 10.75 -18.17
CA LYS A 6 -9.28 11.44 -17.54
C LYS A 6 -10.11 10.51 -16.65
N GLU A 7 -10.28 9.27 -17.08
CA GLU A 7 -10.92 8.23 -16.27
C GLU A 7 -10.09 7.90 -15.03
N GLY A 8 -8.78 7.72 -15.17
CA GLY A 8 -7.86 7.52 -14.05
C GLY A 8 -7.94 8.64 -13.00
N ILE A 9 -7.95 9.90 -13.43
CA ILE A 9 -8.08 11.06 -12.54
C ILE A 9 -9.41 11.03 -11.78
N ARG A 10 -10.52 10.71 -12.47
CA ARG A 10 -11.84 10.59 -11.82
C ARG A 10 -11.88 9.43 -10.82
N LEU A 11 -11.29 8.29 -11.16
CA LEU A 11 -11.17 7.14 -10.26
C LEU A 11 -10.34 7.50 -9.03
N HIS A 12 -9.23 8.22 -9.21
CA HIS A 12 -8.42 8.73 -8.09
C HIS A 12 -9.29 9.57 -7.13
N HIS A 13 -10.03 10.55 -7.64
CA HIS A 13 -10.89 11.38 -6.80
C HIS A 13 -11.95 10.57 -6.05
N LEU A 14 -12.62 9.63 -6.75
CA LEU A 14 -13.63 8.77 -6.14
C LEU A 14 -13.05 7.92 -5.01
N LEU A 15 -11.93 7.22 -5.28
CA LEU A 15 -11.27 6.37 -4.31
C LEU A 15 -10.71 7.17 -3.13
N ASN A 16 -10.14 8.34 -3.39
CA ASN A 16 -9.62 9.22 -2.34
C ASN A 16 -10.72 9.77 -1.43
N SER A 17 -11.86 10.16 -2.00
CA SER A 17 -13.04 10.56 -1.21
C SER A 17 -13.58 9.41 -0.38
N PHE A 18 -13.64 8.19 -0.94
CA PHE A 18 -14.07 7.00 -0.21
C PHE A 18 -13.14 6.67 0.95
N ALA A 19 -11.82 6.65 0.72
CA ALA A 19 -10.81 6.43 1.77
C ALA A 19 -10.92 7.49 2.88
N THR A 20 -11.03 8.77 2.51
CA THR A 20 -11.20 9.86 3.47
C THR A 20 -12.47 9.69 4.32
N GLY A 21 -13.58 9.28 3.70
CA GLY A 21 -14.85 9.01 4.38
C GLY A 21 -14.77 7.85 5.38
N LEU A 22 -13.99 6.81 5.08
CA LEU A 22 -13.73 5.70 6.00
C LEU A 22 -12.91 6.17 7.21
N THR A 23 -11.90 7.01 6.99
CA THR A 23 -11.04 7.55 8.05
C THR A 23 -11.80 8.53 8.96
N LEU A 24 -12.65 9.42 8.42
CA LEU A 24 -13.41 10.39 9.22
C LEU A 24 -14.45 9.73 10.15
N LYS A 25 -15.08 8.64 9.71
CA LYS A 25 -16.02 7.88 10.56
C LYS A 25 -15.33 7.21 11.75
N SER A 26 -14.01 6.99 11.67
CA SER A 26 -13.24 6.41 12.78
C SER A 26 -12.93 7.42 13.90
N SER A 27 -12.74 8.71 13.58
CA SER A 27 -12.33 9.75 14.54
C SER A 27 -13.48 10.36 15.36
N GLN A 28 -14.74 10.13 14.97
CA GLN A 28 -15.90 10.61 15.73
C GLN A 28 -16.27 9.71 16.92
N ARG A 29 -15.58 8.57 17.11
CA ARG A 29 -16.01 7.55 18.08
C ARG A 29 -15.29 7.54 19.43
N ASP A 30 -14.10 8.11 19.63
CA ASP A 30 -13.50 8.32 20.97
C ASP A 30 -12.21 9.19 20.93
N ASN A 31 -12.00 10.00 21.98
CA ASN A 31 -10.91 10.99 22.15
C ASN A 31 -9.51 10.41 22.43
N ASN A 32 -9.20 9.19 21.98
CA ASN A 32 -7.83 8.68 22.06
C ASN A 32 -7.51 7.91 20.78
N SER A 33 -6.49 8.37 20.07
CA SER A 33 -6.16 8.04 18.68
C SER A 33 -6.14 6.54 18.36
N ILE A 34 -7.18 6.00 17.73
CA ILE A 34 -7.09 4.71 17.04
C ILE A 34 -7.94 4.76 15.77
N LEU A 35 -7.30 5.11 14.66
CA LEU A 35 -7.88 5.16 13.30
C LEU A 35 -8.41 3.80 12.80
N ILE A 36 -8.29 2.71 13.59
CA ILE A 36 -8.31 1.31 13.15
C ILE A 36 -8.80 0.39 14.29
N CYS A 37 -9.91 0.72 14.96
CA CYS A 37 -10.52 -0.18 15.96
C CYS A 37 -11.77 -0.89 15.46
N ASP A 38 -12.47 -0.33 14.45
CA ASP A 38 -13.66 -0.96 13.92
C ASP A 38 -13.33 -1.97 12.82
N LYS A 39 -13.17 -3.24 13.24
CA LYS A 39 -12.90 -4.37 12.34
C LYS A 39 -13.91 -4.49 11.21
N SER A 40 -15.13 -3.95 11.36
CA SER A 40 -16.16 -3.98 10.30
C SER A 40 -15.77 -3.15 9.07
N LEU A 41 -14.89 -2.16 9.21
CA LEU A 41 -14.43 -1.31 8.11
C LEU A 41 -13.20 -1.84 7.40
N HIS A 42 -12.46 -2.79 8.01
CA HIS A 42 -11.23 -3.34 7.43
C HIS A 42 -11.39 -3.84 5.99
N PRO A 43 -12.46 -4.56 5.60
CA PRO A 43 -12.66 -4.96 4.21
C PRO A 43 -12.73 -3.78 3.25
N ALA A 44 -13.45 -2.71 3.61
CA ALA A 44 -13.62 -1.53 2.78
C ALA A 44 -12.29 -0.76 2.63
N VAL A 45 -11.54 -0.64 3.73
CA VAL A 45 -10.19 -0.04 3.74
C VAL A 45 -9.22 -0.85 2.87
N GLY A 46 -9.24 -2.18 3.00
CA GLY A 46 -8.42 -3.08 2.19
C GLY A 46 -8.68 -2.95 0.70
N VAL A 47 -9.97 -2.90 0.31
CA VAL A 47 -10.38 -2.75 -1.09
C VAL A 47 -9.98 -1.38 -1.65
N VAL A 48 -10.24 -0.28 -0.93
CA VAL A 48 -9.93 1.06 -1.46
C VAL A 48 -8.44 1.26 -1.65
N TYR A 49 -7.60 0.85 -0.69
CA TYR A 49 -6.16 0.99 -0.83
C TYR A 49 -5.58 0.06 -1.89
N SER A 50 -6.14 -1.16 -2.04
CA SER A 50 -5.77 -2.04 -3.15
C SER A 50 -6.09 -1.40 -4.50
N ALA A 51 -7.29 -0.83 -4.65
CA ALA A 51 -7.71 -0.17 -5.88
C ALA A 51 -6.86 1.08 -6.19
N GLN A 52 -6.53 1.89 -5.17
CA GLN A 52 -5.66 3.04 -5.36
C GLN A 52 -4.25 2.63 -5.80
N MET A 53 -3.66 1.60 -5.19
CA MET A 53 -2.33 1.14 -5.60
C MET A 53 -2.32 0.56 -7.01
N LEU A 54 -3.33 -0.25 -7.38
CA LEU A 54 -3.46 -0.74 -8.76
C LEU A 54 -3.60 0.41 -9.75
N LEU A 55 -4.43 1.41 -9.43
CA LEU A 55 -4.56 2.60 -10.26
C LEU A 55 -3.23 3.33 -10.42
N TYR A 56 -2.50 3.54 -9.33
CA TYR A 56 -1.24 4.27 -9.39
C TYR A 56 -0.15 3.48 -10.12
N ASP A 57 -0.03 2.17 -9.88
CA ASP A 57 0.93 1.31 -10.58
C ASP A 57 0.77 1.36 -12.10
N MET A 58 -0.47 1.37 -12.60
CA MET A 58 -0.75 1.51 -14.03
C MET A 58 -0.33 2.88 -14.62
N HIS A 59 -0.18 3.91 -13.79
CA HIS A 59 0.05 5.29 -14.23
C HIS A 59 1.40 5.89 -13.79
N THR A 60 2.17 5.23 -12.92
CA THR A 60 3.52 5.66 -12.52
C THR A 60 4.53 5.48 -13.65
N CYS A 61 4.48 4.32 -14.32
CA CYS A 61 5.36 3.93 -15.43
C CYS A 61 4.62 4.03 -16.77
N ALA A 62 3.86 5.10 -17.00
CA ALA A 62 3.19 5.30 -18.28
C ALA A 62 4.26 5.36 -19.40
N ASP A 63 4.45 4.25 -20.11
CA ASP A 63 5.28 4.19 -21.31
C ASP A 63 4.84 5.34 -22.20
N PHE A 64 5.80 6.20 -22.55
CA PHE A 64 5.56 7.21 -23.57
C PHE A 64 5.40 6.45 -24.88
N ASP A 65 4.17 6.03 -25.18
CA ASP A 65 3.81 5.27 -26.39
C ASP A 65 4.25 5.97 -27.69
N HIS A 66 4.70 7.23 -27.60
CA HIS A 66 5.45 7.90 -28.64
C HIS A 66 6.71 8.54 -28.06
N LEU A 67 7.86 7.90 -28.32
CA LEU A 67 9.24 8.33 -28.02
C LEU A 67 9.65 9.69 -28.64
N SER A 68 8.71 10.58 -28.96
CA SER A 68 8.98 11.81 -29.71
C SER A 68 8.19 13.05 -29.26
N GLY A 69 7.52 13.03 -28.11
CA GLY A 69 6.72 14.19 -27.66
C GLY A 69 6.66 14.37 -26.14
N VAL A 70 6.45 15.62 -25.70
CA VAL A 70 6.02 15.94 -24.33
C VAL A 70 4.65 15.29 -24.13
N GLY A 71 4.50 14.47 -23.08
CA GLY A 71 3.24 13.78 -22.77
C GLY A 71 2.05 14.73 -22.72
N ILE A 72 0.85 14.24 -23.06
CA ILE A 72 -0.36 15.08 -23.04
C ILE A 72 -0.65 15.57 -21.59
N PRO A 73 -1.26 16.75 -21.39
CA PRO A 73 -1.47 17.31 -20.06
C PRO A 73 -2.11 16.34 -19.06
N GLU A 74 -3.14 15.60 -19.48
CA GLU A 74 -3.82 14.64 -18.61
C GLU A 74 -2.96 13.43 -18.24
N GLN A 75 -2.03 13.02 -19.12
CA GLN A 75 -1.05 11.97 -18.81
C GLN A 75 -0.09 12.45 -17.73
N LEU A 76 0.48 13.65 -17.90
CA LEU A 76 1.41 14.23 -16.94
C LEU A 76 0.74 14.47 -15.58
N GLU A 77 -0.51 14.93 -15.59
CA GLU A 77 -1.32 15.10 -14.38
C GLU A 77 -1.56 13.75 -13.68
N MET A 78 -2.02 12.73 -14.40
CA MET A 78 -2.28 11.41 -13.80
C MET A 78 -1.00 10.74 -13.30
N GLN A 79 0.12 10.90 -14.01
CA GLN A 79 1.42 10.39 -13.57
C GLN A 79 1.87 11.07 -12.28
N LYS A 80 1.71 12.39 -12.18
CA LYS A 80 2.00 13.14 -10.95
C LYS A 80 1.13 12.63 -9.78
N ILE A 81 -0.18 12.49 -10.01
CA ILE A 81 -1.13 11.94 -9.04
C ILE A 81 -0.69 10.54 -8.57
N ALA A 82 -0.29 9.67 -9.50
CA ALA A 82 0.13 8.32 -9.19
C ALA A 82 1.42 8.28 -8.34
N LEU A 83 2.43 9.06 -8.73
CA LEU A 83 3.72 9.12 -8.02
C LEU A 83 3.60 9.70 -6.60
N GLU A 84 2.77 10.72 -6.41
CA GLU A 84 2.49 11.29 -5.09
C GLU A 84 1.57 10.36 -4.28
N GLY A 85 0.53 9.82 -4.92
CA GLY A 85 -0.49 9.00 -4.30
C GLY A 85 0.04 7.67 -3.76
N VAL A 86 0.96 7.00 -4.47
CA VAL A 86 1.51 5.72 -4.02
C VAL A 86 2.23 5.85 -2.68
N ARG A 87 2.99 6.94 -2.47
CA ARG A 87 3.67 7.20 -1.19
C ARG A 87 2.65 7.39 -0.06
N VAL A 88 1.65 8.24 -0.30
CA VAL A 88 0.61 8.53 0.70
C VAL A 88 -0.15 7.27 1.09
N VAL A 89 -0.56 6.46 0.11
CA VAL A 89 -1.30 5.22 0.38
C VAL A 89 -0.42 4.20 1.09
N CYS A 90 0.85 4.04 0.71
CA CYS A 90 1.75 3.10 1.40
C CYS A 90 1.93 3.47 2.88
N THR A 91 2.12 4.75 3.22
CA THR A 91 2.18 5.19 4.63
C THR A 91 0.86 4.96 5.37
N ALA A 92 -0.28 5.20 4.72
CA ALA A 92 -1.59 4.93 5.30
C ALA A 92 -1.81 3.42 5.55
N VAL A 93 -1.33 2.56 4.64
CA VAL A 93 -1.39 1.10 4.79
C VAL A 93 -0.48 0.61 5.93
N SER A 94 0.72 1.16 6.11
CA SER A 94 1.57 0.80 7.25
C SER A 94 0.92 1.17 8.59
N SER A 95 0.28 2.34 8.64
CA SER A 95 -0.53 2.75 9.80
C SER A 95 -1.69 1.78 10.01
N PHE A 96 -2.40 1.40 8.94
CA PHE A 96 -3.48 0.41 8.95
C PHE A 96 -3.03 -0.95 9.49
N ALA A 97 -1.87 -1.45 9.05
CA ALA A 97 -1.25 -2.69 9.50
C ALA A 97 -1.00 -2.68 11.01
N ARG A 98 -0.43 -1.58 11.53
CA ARG A 98 -0.19 -1.38 12.97
C ARG A 98 -1.48 -1.44 13.78
N GLY A 99 -2.56 -0.85 13.29
CA GLY A 99 -3.86 -0.90 13.95
C GLY A 99 -4.51 -2.28 13.94
N ILE A 100 -4.41 -3.02 12.82
CA ILE A 100 -4.85 -4.43 12.76
C ILE A 100 -4.14 -5.25 13.84
N ARG A 101 -2.83 -5.08 13.99
CA ARG A 101 -2.03 -5.78 15.01
C ARG A 101 -2.42 -5.38 16.42
N ALA A 102 -2.57 -4.09 16.69
CA ALA A 102 -2.99 -3.58 18.00
C ALA A 102 -4.37 -4.11 18.42
N GLY A 103 -5.30 -4.29 17.46
CA GLY A 103 -6.64 -4.83 17.69
C GLY A 103 -6.72 -6.36 17.89
N GLY A 104 -5.59 -7.07 17.93
CA GLY A 104 -5.50 -8.51 18.13
C GLY A 104 -5.99 -9.32 16.93
N VAL A 105 -5.07 -10.00 16.25
CA VAL A 105 -5.32 -10.77 15.01
C VAL A 105 -6.00 -12.14 15.30
N GLY A 106 -6.17 -12.52 16.57
CA GLY A 106 -6.55 -13.90 16.95
C GLY A 106 -8.03 -14.21 17.24
N ASN A 107 -8.93 -13.22 17.45
CA ASN A 107 -10.29 -13.51 17.97
C ASN A 107 -11.47 -13.03 17.12
N ALA A 108 -11.22 -12.26 16.05
CA ALA A 108 -12.26 -11.86 15.09
C ALA A 108 -11.58 -11.69 13.73
N GLY A 109 -11.88 -12.61 12.81
CA GLY A 109 -11.11 -12.84 11.58
C GLY A 109 -10.91 -11.58 10.76
N THR A 110 -9.65 -11.18 10.58
CA THR A 110 -9.26 -10.16 9.61
C THR A 110 -9.69 -10.63 8.22
N SER A 111 -10.46 -9.82 7.51
CA SER A 111 -10.93 -10.16 6.15
C SER A 111 -9.75 -10.30 5.19
N PRO A 112 -9.78 -11.28 4.25
CA PRO A 112 -8.70 -11.46 3.28
C PRO A 112 -8.56 -10.28 2.32
N LEU A 113 -9.57 -9.41 2.24
CA LEU A 113 -9.57 -8.20 1.40
C LEU A 113 -8.52 -7.16 1.83
N VAL A 114 -7.94 -7.25 3.03
CA VAL A 114 -6.83 -6.39 3.45
C VAL A 114 -5.47 -6.87 2.93
N ILE A 115 -5.35 -8.14 2.53
CA ILE A 115 -4.06 -8.78 2.27
C ILE A 115 -3.36 -8.15 1.06
N ASN A 116 -4.12 -7.80 0.02
CA ASN A 116 -3.55 -7.23 -1.19
C ASN A 116 -2.93 -5.84 -0.95
N CYS A 117 -3.62 -4.96 -0.19
CA CYS A 117 -3.04 -3.65 0.08
C CYS A 117 -1.79 -3.76 0.98
N LEU A 118 -1.76 -4.71 1.92
CA LEU A 118 -0.56 -4.98 2.70
C LEU A 118 0.60 -5.42 1.79
N TYR A 119 0.36 -6.37 0.89
CA TYR A 119 1.38 -6.88 -0.02
C TYR A 119 1.95 -5.81 -0.96
N GLU A 120 1.08 -5.04 -1.63
CA GLU A 120 1.53 -4.01 -2.58
C GLU A 120 2.29 -2.88 -1.86
N ALA A 121 1.88 -2.49 -0.65
CA ALA A 121 2.62 -1.52 0.14
C ALA A 121 3.99 -2.07 0.60
N ALA A 122 4.09 -3.36 0.94
CA ALA A 122 5.39 -3.97 1.26
C ALA A 122 6.33 -3.94 0.04
N LYS A 123 5.85 -4.35 -1.15
CA LYS A 123 6.62 -4.27 -2.40
C LYS A 123 7.14 -2.86 -2.65
N TYR A 124 6.27 -1.87 -2.55
CA TYR A 124 6.64 -0.47 -2.77
C TYR A 124 7.75 -0.02 -1.82
N HIS A 125 7.62 -0.30 -0.53
CA HIS A 125 8.64 0.12 0.43
C HIS A 125 9.97 -0.64 0.24
N PHE A 126 9.96 -1.92 -0.14
CA PHE A 126 11.19 -2.63 -0.48
C PHE A 126 11.89 -2.01 -1.69
N TRP A 127 11.13 -1.73 -2.76
CA TRP A 127 11.66 -1.02 -3.92
C TRP A 127 12.21 0.35 -3.54
N TYR A 128 11.44 1.14 -2.78
CA TYR A 128 11.84 2.48 -2.39
C TYR A 128 13.05 2.48 -1.46
N TYR A 129 13.15 1.53 -0.52
CA TYR A 129 14.33 1.34 0.31
C TYR A 129 15.59 1.10 -0.54
N ARG A 130 15.50 0.25 -1.55
CA ARG A 130 16.62 0.01 -2.49
C ARG A 130 17.03 1.27 -3.24
N GLU A 131 16.06 2.12 -3.58
CA GLU A 131 16.30 3.35 -4.35
C GLU A 131 16.95 4.46 -3.50
N VAL A 132 16.46 4.68 -2.28
CA VAL A 132 16.88 5.83 -1.46
C VAL A 132 17.78 5.48 -0.27
N ASN A 133 17.98 4.19 0.01
CA ASN A 133 18.77 3.65 1.12
C ASN A 133 18.46 4.29 2.49
N LYS A 134 17.16 4.53 2.74
CA LYS A 134 16.66 5.15 3.98
C LYS A 134 16.14 4.09 4.96
N PRO A 135 16.83 3.84 6.08
CA PRO A 135 16.50 2.75 7.00
C PRO A 135 15.13 2.91 7.68
N GLU A 136 14.57 4.13 7.76
CA GLU A 136 13.26 4.39 8.34
C GLU A 136 12.13 3.63 7.61
N LEU A 137 12.33 3.34 6.31
CA LEU A 137 11.38 2.57 5.49
C LEU A 137 11.30 1.10 5.89
N LEU A 138 12.35 0.55 6.53
CA LEU A 138 12.35 -0.82 7.02
C LEU A 138 11.39 -1.00 8.21
N HIS A 139 11.22 0.04 9.03
CA HIS A 139 10.26 0.00 10.13
C HIS A 139 8.82 -0.13 9.61
N GLU A 140 8.46 0.67 8.60
CA GLU A 140 7.12 0.64 8.00
C GLU A 140 6.83 -0.70 7.29
N VAL A 141 7.83 -1.28 6.60
CA VAL A 141 7.74 -2.64 6.03
C VAL A 141 7.52 -3.68 7.10
N ASN A 142 8.28 -3.61 8.19
CA ASN A 142 8.22 -4.63 9.24
C ASN A 142 6.82 -4.72 9.86
N GLU A 143 6.14 -3.59 10.07
CA GLU A 143 4.75 -3.57 10.54
C GLU A 143 3.80 -4.32 9.58
N ILE A 144 4.00 -4.15 8.28
CA ILE A 144 3.22 -4.84 7.25
C ILE A 144 3.52 -6.34 7.24
N ILE A 145 4.80 -6.73 7.27
CA ILE A 145 5.23 -8.14 7.25
C ILE A 145 4.69 -8.89 8.47
N LEU A 146 4.83 -8.32 9.67
CA LEU A 146 4.29 -8.91 10.91
C LEU A 146 2.77 -9.07 10.84
N THR A 147 2.07 -8.12 10.20
CA THR A 147 0.62 -8.21 10.00
C THR A 147 0.26 -9.34 9.04
N LEU A 148 0.96 -9.46 7.91
CA LEU A 148 0.78 -10.56 6.96
C LEU A 148 1.04 -11.92 7.62
N GLN A 149 2.10 -12.05 8.42
CA GLN A 149 2.43 -13.28 9.16
C GLN A 149 1.32 -13.67 10.14
N ALA A 150 0.75 -12.69 10.85
CA ALA A 150 -0.35 -12.95 11.77
C ALA A 150 -1.64 -13.40 11.06
N ILE A 151 -1.84 -13.00 9.80
CA ILE A 151 -3.01 -13.34 8.99
C ILE A 151 -2.82 -14.67 8.22
N ALA A 152 -1.58 -15.04 7.92
CA ALA A 152 -1.21 -16.17 7.09
C ALA A 152 -1.82 -17.50 7.54
N GLY A 153 -1.85 -17.76 8.86
CA GLY A 153 -2.47 -18.96 9.42
C GLY A 153 -3.98 -19.09 9.18
N THR A 154 -4.65 -18.02 8.73
CA THR A 154 -6.08 -18.04 8.35
C THR A 154 -6.29 -18.03 6.84
N TRP A 155 -5.46 -17.29 6.10
CA TRP A 155 -5.64 -17.08 4.66
C TRP A 155 -4.37 -17.40 3.87
N ALA A 156 -4.42 -18.48 3.08
CA ALA A 156 -3.29 -18.95 2.26
C ALA A 156 -2.72 -17.92 1.27
N VAL A 157 -3.50 -16.90 0.87
CA VAL A 157 -3.01 -15.82 0.02
C VAL A 157 -1.96 -14.96 0.74
N ALA A 158 -2.06 -14.79 2.06
CA ALA A 158 -1.03 -14.10 2.83
C ALA A 158 0.28 -14.91 2.87
N ASP A 159 0.22 -16.24 3.02
CA ASP A 159 1.41 -17.10 2.91
C ASP A 159 2.08 -16.98 1.54
N ARG A 160 1.28 -17.02 0.47
CA ARG A 160 1.80 -16.87 -0.90
C ARG A 160 2.52 -15.54 -1.09
N TYR A 161 1.92 -14.44 -0.61
CA TYR A 161 2.51 -13.11 -0.71
C TYR A 161 3.76 -12.97 0.15
N LEU A 162 3.80 -13.53 1.36
CA LEU A 162 5.01 -13.60 2.17
C LEU A 162 6.14 -14.37 1.48
N SER A 163 5.83 -15.49 0.84
CA SER A 163 6.82 -16.25 0.07
C SER A 163 7.44 -15.42 -1.06
N ILE A 164 6.67 -14.56 -1.72
CA ILE A 164 7.17 -13.65 -2.76
C ILE A 164 8.07 -12.58 -2.13
N LEU A 165 7.61 -11.95 -1.05
CA LEU A 165 8.36 -10.89 -0.34
C LEU A 165 9.66 -11.38 0.31
N ASN A 166 9.78 -12.69 0.58
CA ASN A 166 11.01 -13.30 1.09
C ASN A 166 12.01 -13.71 -0.01
N GLY A 167 11.62 -13.58 -1.29
CA GLY A 167 12.48 -13.86 -2.43
C GLY A 167 13.67 -12.88 -2.50
N ASP A 168 14.73 -13.31 -3.19
CA ASP A 168 15.99 -12.54 -3.27
C ASP A 168 15.84 -11.14 -3.87
N GLU A 169 14.80 -10.92 -4.69
CA GLU A 169 14.46 -9.62 -5.28
C GLU A 169 14.15 -8.53 -4.24
N PHE A 170 13.64 -8.93 -3.06
CA PHE A 170 13.20 -8.04 -2.00
C PHE A 170 14.13 -8.02 -0.79
N ARG A 171 15.20 -8.82 -0.80
CA ARG A 171 16.22 -8.79 0.26
C ARG A 171 17.00 -7.47 0.17
N PRO A 172 17.18 -6.73 1.29
CA PRO A 172 18.17 -5.66 1.36
C PRO A 172 19.50 -6.21 0.85
N HIS A 173 20.14 -5.53 -0.11
CA HIS A 173 21.53 -5.84 -0.40
C HIS A 173 22.31 -5.68 0.91
N ALA A 174 23.05 -6.71 1.31
CA ALA A 174 23.85 -6.66 2.51
C ALA A 174 24.63 -5.33 2.53
N MET A 175 24.50 -4.59 3.63
CA MET A 175 25.32 -3.39 3.84
C MET A 175 26.78 -3.82 3.64
N PRO A 176 27.58 -3.11 2.84
CA PRO A 176 29.00 -3.44 2.70
C PRO A 176 29.66 -3.34 4.07
N GLY A 177 29.87 -4.49 4.72
CA GLY A 177 30.44 -4.57 6.06
C GLY A 177 29.88 -5.66 6.98
N GLU A 178 28.72 -6.27 6.68
CA GLU A 178 28.21 -7.39 7.50
C GLU A 178 28.51 -8.74 6.85
N SER A 179 29.66 -9.30 7.18
CA SER A 179 29.88 -10.75 7.09
C SER A 179 29.01 -11.44 8.14
N LEU A 180 28.04 -12.26 7.70
CA LEU A 180 27.35 -13.20 8.59
C LEU A 180 28.36 -14.23 9.14
N PRO A 181 28.20 -14.66 10.41
CA PRO A 181 29.02 -15.70 11.02
C PRO A 181 28.84 -17.08 10.37
#